data_AF-A0A8J4DYG5-F1
#
_entry.id   AF-A0A8J4DYG5-F1
#
_cell.length_a   1.000
_cell.length_b   1.000
_cell.length_c   1.000
_cell.angle_alpha   90.00
_cell.angle_beta   90.00
_cell.angle_gamma   90.00
#
_symmetry.space_group_name_H-M   'P 1'
#
loop_
_entity.id
_entity.type
_entity.pdbx_description
1 polymer ?
#
loop_
_entity_poly.entity_id
_entity_poly.type
_entity_poly.pdbx_seq_one_letter_code
_entity_poly.pdbx_strand_id
1 'polypeptide(L)'
;MSVISHLYRGELGEWCADRLTRWEDLTTRIAWRTRAREPVRPADGADRQHWAQVERAVGIRLAALVQPAPPYAALLGLVHLGLVRRAWASDQAARYASHATLPAELRDDALYHGPTLDGWVRVPAGAAPAMPRFDGRAQDYPAEPMLADLLHRARAYFATNAPPGRLGAERGVARLCWLLAQFQYAYRNDALEQPAFRLFRPGVPTVEELLATVPDTALDEMVAIARQLDSTRALAELTKLAGDPPPGRPLGIAGPIFLDHRHDSDLLLAGPDGSALVHVHAAIATNKTARSRQWLWNLLGCAWLDASDAYRIRTVGLYFARHGELMTWPVDALADQLLAGADRGTAQADLRALADRLRSENDQRRAERERLRTEQRQSAAAPAVAVHALITDGRGLVLTAGDALPGGPVAPGETVEAALCRSVAATTGLEVAAGPLTGVYHDARSGAVALVFEARITGGEAADVHWCARPELPGRLAAVFAEAAHDALDAGRARVPVREAALPDP
;
A
#
# COMPACT_ATOMS: atom_id res chain seq x y z
N MET A 1 -12.47 3.76 5.13
CA MET A 1 -12.02 3.34 6.47
C MET A 1 -12.41 1.88 6.63
N SER A 2 -11.61 1.04 7.28
CA SER A 2 -12.03 -0.35 7.55
C SER A 2 -13.07 -0.37 8.67
N VAL A 3 -13.90 -1.41 8.76
CA VAL A 3 -14.92 -1.48 9.82
C VAL A 3 -14.26 -1.47 11.20
N ILE A 4 -13.14 -2.19 11.35
CA ILE A 4 -12.34 -2.19 12.57
C ILE A 4 -11.87 -0.79 12.98
N SER A 5 -11.60 0.12 12.05
CA SER A 5 -11.18 1.48 12.42
C SER A 5 -12.27 2.26 13.18
N HIS A 6 -13.55 1.88 13.04
CA HIS A 6 -14.64 2.45 13.84
C HIS A 6 -14.54 2.08 15.32
N LEU A 7 -13.88 0.96 15.69
CA LEU A 7 -13.64 0.64 17.10
C LEU A 7 -12.78 1.73 17.76
N TYR A 8 -11.77 2.24 17.04
CA TYR A 8 -10.87 3.28 17.54
C TYR A 8 -11.51 4.68 17.50
N ARG A 9 -12.20 5.00 16.41
CA ARG A 9 -12.85 6.28 16.15
C ARG A 9 -14.05 6.06 15.24
N GLY A 10 -15.25 6.08 15.81
CA GLY A 10 -16.50 5.95 15.07
C GLY A 10 -17.57 5.19 15.86
N GLU A 11 -18.63 4.80 15.15
CA GLU A 11 -19.85 4.24 15.74
C GLU A 11 -19.62 2.97 16.60
N LEU A 12 -18.67 2.10 16.25
CA LEU A 12 -18.34 0.94 17.09
C LEU A 12 -17.68 1.35 18.41
N GLY A 13 -16.78 2.34 18.39
CA GLY A 13 -16.18 2.90 19.60
C GLY A 13 -17.17 3.65 20.47
N GLU A 14 -18.12 4.37 19.86
CA GLU A 14 -19.25 5.03 20.56
C GLU A 14 -20.14 3.98 21.23
N TRP A 15 -20.52 2.92 20.49
CA TRP A 15 -21.26 1.80 21.05
C TRP A 15 -20.52 1.16 22.24
N CYS A 16 -19.22 0.95 22.13
CA CYS A 16 -18.41 0.44 23.25
C CYS A 16 -18.40 1.40 24.43
N ALA A 17 -18.32 2.72 24.20
CA ALA A 17 -18.36 3.72 25.26
C ALA A 17 -19.68 3.67 26.04
N ASP A 18 -20.79 3.46 25.34
CA ASP A 18 -22.13 3.44 25.92
C ASP A 18 -22.45 2.12 26.65
N ARG A 19 -21.98 0.98 26.12
CA ARG A 19 -22.35 -0.36 26.60
C ARG A 19 -21.30 -1.04 27.47
N LEU A 20 -20.01 -0.75 27.27
CA LEU A 20 -18.88 -1.37 27.99
C LEU A 20 -18.32 -0.40 29.04
N THR A 21 -19.13 -0.11 30.06
CA THR A 21 -18.88 1.01 30.98
C THR A 21 -17.95 0.69 32.15
N ARG A 22 -17.80 -0.59 32.55
CA ARG A 22 -17.01 -0.98 33.73
C ARG A 22 -15.57 -1.36 33.40
N TRP A 23 -14.77 -0.36 33.04
CA TRP A 23 -13.37 -0.54 32.61
C TRP A 23 -12.34 -0.03 33.64
N GLU A 24 -12.75 0.71 34.68
CA GLU A 24 -11.87 1.38 35.64
C GLU A 24 -10.93 0.41 36.35
N ASP A 25 -11.49 -0.69 36.89
CA ASP A 25 -10.72 -1.70 37.61
C ASP A 25 -9.72 -2.42 36.70
N LEU A 26 -10.09 -2.67 35.44
CA LEU A 26 -9.21 -3.31 34.45
C LEU A 26 -8.05 -2.39 34.08
N THR A 27 -8.33 -1.12 33.78
CA THR A 27 -7.30 -0.14 33.44
C THR A 27 -6.36 0.13 34.62
N THR A 28 -6.88 0.15 35.85
CA THR A 28 -6.09 0.25 37.08
C THR A 28 -5.18 -0.97 37.25
N ARG A 29 -5.71 -2.18 37.02
CA ARG A 29 -4.93 -3.43 37.08
C ARG A 29 -3.81 -3.45 36.04
N ILE A 30 -4.09 -3.00 34.81
CA ILE A 30 -3.08 -2.87 33.75
C ILE A 30 -1.95 -1.93 34.19
N ALA A 31 -2.29 -0.75 34.71
CA ALA A 31 -1.30 0.22 35.17
C ALA A 31 -0.50 -0.31 36.37
N TRP A 32 -1.15 -1.01 37.30
CA TRP A 32 -0.49 -1.58 38.47
C TRP A 32 0.49 -2.71 38.09
N ARG A 33 0.05 -3.69 37.28
CA ARG A 33 0.91 -4.82 36.86
C ARG A 33 2.13 -4.35 36.08
N THR A 34 1.96 -3.37 35.19
CA THR A 34 3.07 -2.83 34.40
C THR A 34 4.02 -1.96 35.22
N ARG A 35 3.52 -1.18 36.19
CA ARG A 35 4.38 -0.41 37.12
C ARG A 35 5.25 -1.28 38.03
N ALA A 36 4.84 -2.52 38.28
CA ALA A 36 5.64 -3.47 39.05
C ALA A 36 6.84 -4.04 38.25
N ARG A 37 6.97 -3.68 36.97
CA ARG A 37 8.06 -4.09 36.09
C ARG A 37 8.95 -2.90 35.74
N GLU A 38 10.24 -3.15 35.60
CA GLU A 38 11.16 -2.17 35.04
C GLU A 38 11.09 -2.21 33.51
N PRO A 39 10.61 -1.14 32.85
CA PRO A 39 10.49 -1.13 31.40
C PRO A 39 11.82 -0.90 30.72
N VAL A 40 12.03 -1.52 29.56
CA VAL A 40 13.10 -1.14 28.64
C VAL A 40 12.82 0.26 28.09
N ARG A 41 13.78 1.16 28.29
CA ARG A 41 13.75 2.54 27.80
C ARG A 41 14.72 2.71 26.62
N PRO A 42 14.41 3.60 25.66
CA PRO A 42 15.36 3.97 24.63
C PRO A 42 16.53 4.74 25.24
N ALA A 43 17.60 4.89 24.47
CA ALA A 43 18.63 5.89 24.74
C ALA A 43 18.02 7.31 24.76
N ASP A 44 18.69 8.25 25.43
CA ASP A 44 18.24 9.63 25.54
C ASP A 44 18.00 10.27 24.16
N GLY A 45 16.95 11.08 24.04
CA GLY A 45 16.61 11.81 22.81
C GLY A 45 15.63 11.12 21.85
N ALA A 46 15.00 10.01 22.24
CA ALA A 46 14.02 9.31 21.40
C ALA A 46 12.76 10.15 21.09
N ASP A 47 12.58 10.46 19.80
CA ASP A 47 11.42 11.19 19.30
C ASP A 47 10.20 10.28 19.02
N ARG A 48 9.06 10.90 18.66
CA ARG A 48 7.81 10.19 18.36
C ARG A 48 7.96 9.16 17.22
N GLN A 49 8.80 9.43 16.24
CA GLN A 49 9.01 8.54 15.11
C GLN A 49 9.75 7.28 15.54
N HIS A 50 10.78 7.42 16.38
CA HIS A 50 11.50 6.32 17.00
C HIS A 50 10.55 5.41 17.78
N TRP A 51 9.71 5.96 18.65
CA TRP A 51 8.73 5.17 19.41
C TRP A 51 7.81 4.33 18.52
N ALA A 52 7.28 4.94 17.45
CA ALA A 52 6.40 4.25 16.52
C ALA A 52 7.14 3.19 15.69
N GLN A 53 8.41 3.43 15.39
CA GLN A 53 9.27 2.49 14.67
C GLN A 53 9.60 1.26 15.52
N VAL A 54 9.94 1.46 16.79
CA VAL A 54 10.14 0.34 17.75
C VAL A 54 8.84 -0.45 17.91
N GLU A 55 7.69 0.21 18.04
CA GLU A 55 6.39 -0.48 18.16
C GLU A 55 6.12 -1.43 16.97
N ARG A 56 6.37 -0.98 15.73
CA ARG A 56 6.24 -1.81 14.53
C ARG A 56 7.28 -2.94 14.50
N ALA A 57 8.54 -2.64 14.77
CA ALA A 57 9.63 -3.62 14.71
C ALA A 57 9.44 -4.74 15.76
N VAL A 58 8.98 -4.39 16.96
CA VAL A 58 8.59 -5.35 18.00
C VAL A 58 7.43 -6.21 17.52
N GLY A 59 6.38 -5.59 16.95
CA GLY A 59 5.26 -6.34 16.35
C GLY A 59 5.72 -7.39 15.33
N ILE A 60 6.61 -7.00 14.40
CA ILE A 60 7.18 -7.92 13.41
C ILE A 60 8.00 -9.05 14.06
N ARG A 61 8.81 -8.73 15.09
CA ARG A 61 9.59 -9.75 15.81
C ARG A 61 8.68 -10.79 16.47
N LEU A 62 7.63 -10.32 17.13
CA LEU A 62 6.66 -11.17 17.84
C LEU A 62 5.81 -11.98 16.85
N ALA A 63 5.43 -11.39 15.72
CA ALA A 63 4.80 -12.11 14.62
C ALA A 63 5.69 -13.26 14.12
N ALA A 64 6.97 -13.00 13.84
CA ALA A 64 7.93 -14.02 13.41
C ALA A 64 8.18 -15.11 14.48
N LEU A 65 8.05 -14.76 15.77
CA LEU A 65 8.13 -15.71 16.87
C LEU A 65 6.95 -16.69 16.87
N VAL A 66 5.77 -16.25 16.44
CA VAL A 66 4.55 -17.07 16.41
C VAL A 66 4.44 -17.87 15.12
N GLN A 67 4.69 -17.22 13.98
CA GLN A 67 4.49 -17.82 12.66
C GLN A 67 5.46 -17.21 11.64
N PRO A 68 6.06 -18.03 10.76
CA PRO A 68 6.78 -17.53 9.59
C PRO A 68 5.79 -17.02 8.53
N ALA A 69 5.20 -15.85 8.81
CA ALA A 69 4.23 -15.15 7.99
C ALA A 69 4.89 -14.09 7.10
N PRO A 70 4.33 -13.78 5.91
CA PRO A 70 4.77 -12.64 5.13
C PRO A 70 4.68 -11.36 5.95
N PRO A 71 5.63 -10.42 5.80
CA PRO A 71 5.48 -9.08 6.35
C PRO A 71 4.53 -8.29 5.44
N TYR A 72 3.23 -8.60 5.49
CA TYR A 72 2.23 -8.11 4.51
C TYR A 72 2.25 -6.60 4.35
N ALA A 73 2.25 -5.85 5.46
CA ALA A 73 2.27 -4.40 5.41
C ALA A 73 3.60 -3.84 4.89
N ALA A 74 4.73 -4.53 5.10
CA ALA A 74 6.01 -4.17 4.50
C ALA A 74 5.98 -4.33 2.98
N LEU A 75 5.49 -5.48 2.49
CA LEU A 75 5.32 -5.75 1.05
C LEU A 75 4.37 -4.74 0.40
N LEU A 76 3.25 -4.43 1.06
CA LEU A 76 2.31 -3.40 0.60
C LEU A 76 2.94 -2.00 0.60
N GLY A 77 3.84 -1.69 1.53
CA GLY A 77 4.60 -0.44 1.54
C GLY A 77 5.56 -0.31 0.36
N LEU A 78 6.24 -1.39 -0.03
CA LEU A 78 7.10 -1.42 -1.22
C LEU A 78 6.29 -1.22 -2.50
N VAL A 79 5.13 -1.87 -2.62
CA VAL A 79 4.17 -1.66 -3.72
C VAL A 79 3.68 -0.20 -3.73
N HIS A 80 3.41 0.35 -2.55
CA HIS A 80 2.90 1.72 -2.41
C HIS A 80 3.89 2.78 -2.88
N LEU A 81 5.19 2.58 -2.62
CA LEU A 81 6.26 3.45 -3.08
C LEU A 81 6.57 3.32 -4.58
N GLY A 82 6.01 2.32 -5.26
CA GLY A 82 6.31 2.04 -6.66
C GLY A 82 7.65 1.30 -6.86
N LEU A 83 8.24 0.73 -5.82
CA LEU A 83 9.52 0.00 -5.92
C LEU A 83 9.36 -1.40 -6.51
N VAL A 84 8.16 -2.01 -6.39
CA VAL A 84 7.87 -3.38 -6.84
C VAL A 84 6.45 -3.50 -7.38
N ARG A 85 6.22 -4.52 -8.20
CA ARG A 85 4.87 -4.88 -8.67
C ARG A 85 4.06 -5.54 -7.56
N ARG A 86 2.73 -5.39 -7.64
CA ARG A 86 1.81 -6.13 -6.78
C ARG A 86 1.94 -7.65 -6.97
N ALA A 87 2.02 -8.11 -8.22
CA ALA A 87 2.19 -9.52 -8.52
C ALA A 87 3.49 -10.10 -7.93
N TRP A 88 4.59 -9.34 -8.01
CA TRP A 88 5.85 -9.71 -7.37
C TRP A 88 5.70 -9.80 -5.84
N ALA A 89 5.00 -8.86 -5.22
CA ALA A 89 4.77 -8.89 -3.78
C ALA A 89 3.90 -10.08 -3.34
N SER A 90 2.89 -10.47 -4.14
CA SER A 90 2.13 -11.72 -3.93
C SER A 90 3.02 -12.95 -4.06
N ASP A 91 3.88 -13.04 -5.07
CA ASP A 91 4.85 -14.14 -5.20
C ASP A 91 5.75 -14.23 -3.98
N GLN A 92 6.26 -13.09 -3.48
CA GLN A 92 7.06 -13.08 -2.26
C GLN A 92 6.28 -13.52 -1.02
N ALA A 93 5.01 -13.17 -0.90
CA ALA A 93 4.15 -13.64 0.19
C ALA A 93 3.94 -15.15 0.13
N ALA A 94 3.67 -15.70 -1.05
CA ALA A 94 3.46 -17.14 -1.26
C ALA A 94 4.68 -18.01 -0.87
N ARG A 95 5.88 -17.44 -0.82
CA ARG A 95 7.13 -18.13 -0.43
C ARG A 95 7.29 -18.34 1.09
N TYR A 96 6.40 -17.80 1.93
CA TYR A 96 6.46 -18.00 3.37
C TYR A 96 5.78 -19.31 3.77
N ALA A 97 6.29 -19.99 4.81
CA ALA A 97 5.80 -21.32 5.18
C ALA A 97 4.33 -21.32 5.66
N SER A 98 3.84 -20.20 6.19
CA SER A 98 2.40 -20.02 6.46
C SER A 98 1.50 -20.14 5.22
N HIS A 99 2.05 -19.95 4.01
CA HIS A 99 1.35 -20.04 2.72
C HIS A 99 1.62 -21.34 1.97
N ALA A 100 2.32 -22.30 2.59
CA ALA A 100 2.62 -23.57 1.95
C ALA A 100 1.35 -24.33 1.50
N THR A 101 0.25 -24.17 2.23
CA THR A 101 -1.05 -24.78 1.94
C THR A 101 -2.05 -23.84 1.25
N LEU A 102 -1.61 -22.66 0.80
CA LEU A 102 -2.48 -21.75 0.04
C LEU A 102 -2.82 -22.40 -1.32
N PRO A 103 -4.12 -22.54 -1.66
CA PRO A 103 -4.56 -23.07 -2.94
C PRO A 103 -3.93 -22.33 -4.12
N ALA A 104 -3.64 -23.06 -5.21
CA ALA A 104 -2.89 -22.52 -6.34
C ALA A 104 -3.60 -21.32 -6.99
N GLU A 105 -4.93 -21.37 -7.07
CA GLU A 105 -5.81 -20.33 -7.59
C GLU A 105 -5.81 -19.04 -6.77
N LEU A 106 -5.33 -19.08 -5.51
CA LEU A 106 -5.23 -17.91 -4.65
C LEU A 106 -3.81 -17.33 -4.58
N ARG A 107 -2.80 -17.99 -5.19
CA ARG A 107 -1.39 -17.60 -5.05
C ARG A 107 -1.06 -16.25 -5.68
N ASP A 108 -1.72 -15.91 -6.78
CA ASP A 108 -1.53 -14.61 -7.45
C ASP A 108 -1.97 -13.42 -6.57
N ASP A 109 -2.86 -13.68 -5.61
CA ASP A 109 -3.35 -12.69 -4.64
C ASP A 109 -2.90 -12.99 -3.20
N ALA A 110 -1.87 -13.83 -3.02
CA ALA A 110 -1.40 -14.32 -1.72
C ALA A 110 -1.17 -13.19 -0.68
N LEU A 111 -0.74 -12.01 -1.12
CA LEU A 111 -0.54 -10.84 -0.27
C LEU A 111 -1.81 -10.42 0.52
N TYR A 112 -2.98 -10.72 -0.02
CA TYR A 112 -4.27 -10.35 0.56
C TYR A 112 -4.95 -11.50 1.29
N HIS A 113 -4.39 -12.70 1.24
CA HIS A 113 -4.89 -13.86 1.98
C HIS A 113 -4.15 -14.01 3.31
N GLY A 114 -4.85 -14.48 4.33
CA GLY A 114 -4.27 -14.91 5.59
C GLY A 114 -4.90 -16.21 6.06
N PRO A 115 -4.14 -17.07 6.74
CA PRO A 115 -4.66 -18.33 7.24
C PRO A 115 -5.67 -18.09 8.37
N THR A 116 -6.64 -18.99 8.45
CA THR A 116 -7.46 -19.26 9.65
C THR A 116 -7.02 -20.60 10.23
N LEU A 117 -7.68 -21.13 11.26
CA LEU A 117 -7.31 -22.45 11.79
C LEU A 117 -7.50 -23.57 10.76
N ASP A 118 -8.57 -23.48 9.96
CA ASP A 118 -9.00 -24.56 9.05
C ASP A 118 -9.08 -24.12 7.58
N GLY A 119 -8.58 -22.93 7.22
CA GLY A 119 -8.74 -22.39 5.88
C GLY A 119 -8.09 -21.02 5.66
N TRP A 120 -8.70 -20.21 4.81
CA TRP A 120 -8.15 -18.93 4.36
C TRP A 120 -9.20 -17.84 4.34
N VAL A 121 -8.82 -16.63 4.71
CA VAL A 121 -9.65 -15.43 4.60
C VAL A 121 -8.90 -14.36 3.83
N ARG A 122 -9.63 -13.56 3.05
CA ARG A 122 -9.10 -12.51 2.21
C ARG A 122 -9.39 -11.14 2.82
N VAL A 123 -8.39 -10.28 2.92
CA VAL A 123 -8.57 -8.84 3.12
C VAL A 123 -8.87 -8.19 1.77
N PRO A 124 -9.95 -7.42 1.63
CA PRO A 124 -10.21 -6.68 0.41
C PRO A 124 -9.04 -5.75 0.07
N ALA A 125 -8.59 -5.76 -1.19
CA ALA A 125 -7.60 -4.81 -1.66
C ALA A 125 -8.12 -3.37 -1.46
N GLY A 126 -7.53 -2.66 -0.50
CA GLY A 126 -7.90 -1.27 -0.22
C GLY A 126 -7.40 -0.33 -1.32
N ALA A 127 -8.14 0.75 -1.58
CA ALA A 127 -7.59 1.90 -2.30
C ALA A 127 -6.47 2.50 -1.45
N ALA A 128 -5.23 2.38 -1.91
CA ALA A 128 -4.11 3.07 -1.28
C ALA A 128 -4.30 4.60 -1.40
N PRO A 129 -3.93 5.38 -0.37
CA PRO A 129 -3.94 6.83 -0.48
C PRO A 129 -3.06 7.29 -1.65
N ALA A 130 -3.39 8.42 -2.28
CA ALA A 130 -2.49 9.05 -3.23
C ALA A 130 -1.33 9.64 -2.43
N MET A 131 -0.16 9.03 -2.54
CA MET A 131 1.06 9.44 -1.84
C MET A 131 2.19 9.57 -2.84
N PRO A 132 3.24 10.34 -2.54
CA PRO A 132 4.46 10.41 -3.33
C PRO A 132 5.04 9.00 -3.59
N ARG A 133 5.48 8.76 -4.81
CA ARG A 133 6.10 7.51 -5.25
C ARG A 133 7.41 7.82 -5.95
N PHE A 134 8.24 6.80 -6.15
CA PHE A 134 9.32 6.94 -7.11
C PHE A 134 8.72 7.08 -8.51
N ASP A 135 8.95 8.23 -9.15
CA ASP A 135 8.42 8.54 -10.48
C ASP A 135 9.01 7.59 -11.52
N GLY A 136 8.15 6.76 -12.13
CA GLY A 136 8.01 6.56 -13.57
C GLY A 136 9.21 6.21 -14.47
N ARG A 137 10.43 6.00 -13.97
CA ARG A 137 11.60 5.68 -14.82
C ARG A 137 11.88 4.21 -15.04
N ALA A 138 11.15 3.30 -14.40
CA ALA A 138 11.29 1.89 -14.70
C ALA A 138 9.94 1.19 -14.67
N GLN A 139 9.37 0.95 -15.85
CA GLN A 139 8.44 -0.17 -16.03
C GLN A 139 9.09 -1.51 -15.64
N ASP A 140 10.42 -1.52 -15.48
CA ASP A 140 11.26 -2.70 -15.27
C ASP A 140 11.54 -3.06 -13.79
N TYR A 141 11.07 -2.25 -12.83
CA TYR A 141 11.19 -2.52 -11.38
C TYR A 141 12.57 -3.07 -10.92
N PRO A 142 13.68 -2.33 -11.13
CA PRO A 142 15.05 -2.84 -10.98
C PRO A 142 15.41 -3.20 -9.53
N ALA A 143 14.61 -2.77 -8.54
CA ALA A 143 14.78 -3.13 -7.14
C ALA A 143 14.29 -4.55 -6.80
N GLU A 144 13.43 -5.16 -7.63
CA GLU A 144 12.83 -6.49 -7.35
C GLU A 144 13.87 -7.59 -7.10
N PRO A 145 14.96 -7.74 -7.89
CA PRO A 145 15.97 -8.76 -7.62
C PRO A 145 16.67 -8.59 -6.27
N MET A 146 17.08 -7.36 -5.95
CA MET A 146 17.74 -7.07 -4.67
C MET A 146 16.79 -7.25 -3.48
N LEU A 147 15.54 -6.80 -3.59
CA LEU A 147 14.54 -6.98 -2.54
C LEU A 147 14.16 -8.47 -2.37
N ALA A 148 14.18 -9.26 -3.45
CA ALA A 148 13.96 -10.70 -3.39
C ALA A 148 15.10 -11.40 -2.65
N ASP A 149 16.35 -10.98 -2.89
CA ASP A 149 17.52 -11.46 -2.17
C ASP A 149 17.45 -11.10 -0.68
N LEU A 150 17.14 -9.84 -0.34
CA LEU A 150 16.90 -9.41 1.05
C LEU A 150 15.84 -10.29 1.74
N LEU A 151 14.68 -10.49 1.13
CA LEU A 151 13.58 -11.27 1.72
C LEU A 151 13.94 -12.77 1.82
N HIS A 152 14.66 -13.31 0.84
CA HIS A 152 15.17 -14.68 0.89
C HIS A 152 16.16 -14.87 2.05
N ARG A 153 17.17 -14.00 2.15
CA ARG A 153 18.14 -13.99 3.25
C ARG A 153 17.45 -13.80 4.60
N ALA A 154 16.45 -12.92 4.68
CA ALA A 154 15.68 -12.71 5.90
C ALA A 154 14.96 -14.01 6.33
N ARG A 155 14.20 -14.66 5.43
CA ARG A 155 13.51 -15.92 5.72
C ARG A 155 14.49 -17.01 6.18
N ALA A 156 15.63 -17.16 5.49
CA ALA A 156 16.66 -18.13 5.85
C ALA A 156 17.30 -17.81 7.21
N TYR A 157 17.54 -16.53 7.51
CA TYR A 157 18.11 -16.08 8.77
C TYR A 157 17.16 -16.35 9.95
N PHE A 158 15.87 -16.04 9.80
CA PHE A 158 14.85 -16.36 10.80
C PHE A 158 14.76 -17.87 11.04
N ALA A 159 14.64 -18.67 9.98
CA ALA A 159 14.51 -20.12 10.11
C ALA A 159 15.69 -20.77 10.85
N THR A 160 16.91 -20.28 10.59
CA THR A 160 18.13 -20.83 11.19
C THR A 160 18.36 -20.33 12.62
N ASN A 161 18.17 -19.03 12.87
CA ASN A 161 18.65 -18.40 14.11
C ASN A 161 17.55 -18.09 15.13
N ALA A 162 16.31 -17.91 14.68
CA ALA A 162 15.16 -17.57 15.52
C ALA A 162 13.89 -18.24 14.98
N PRO A 163 13.84 -19.59 14.92
CA PRO A 163 12.64 -20.29 14.46
C PRO A 163 11.46 -20.03 15.42
N PRO A 164 10.23 -20.36 15.01
CA PRO A 164 9.05 -20.15 15.84
C PRO A 164 9.20 -20.70 17.27
N GLY A 165 8.74 -19.92 18.24
CA GLY A 165 8.85 -20.21 19.66
C GLY A 165 10.26 -20.07 20.25
N ARG A 166 11.26 -19.58 19.51
CA ARG A 166 12.63 -19.42 20.00
C ARG A 166 13.19 -18.01 19.76
N LEU A 167 13.93 -17.53 20.76
CA LEU A 167 14.83 -16.39 20.62
C LEU A 167 16.21 -16.85 20.15
N GLY A 168 16.90 -16.00 19.40
CA GLY A 168 18.26 -16.29 18.95
C GLY A 168 18.79 -15.27 17.96
N ALA A 169 20.11 -15.02 18.03
CA ALA A 169 20.81 -14.00 17.25
C ALA A 169 20.06 -12.65 17.16
N GLU A 170 19.49 -12.21 18.29
CA GLU A 170 18.48 -11.14 18.32
C GLU A 170 18.96 -9.82 17.71
N ARG A 171 20.27 -9.53 17.68
CA ARG A 171 20.79 -8.32 17.01
C ARG A 171 20.53 -8.35 15.50
N GLY A 172 20.76 -9.50 14.84
CA GLY A 172 20.52 -9.65 13.41
C GLY A 172 19.03 -9.68 13.10
N VAL A 173 18.24 -10.37 13.94
CA VAL A 173 16.78 -10.39 13.84
C VAL A 173 16.21 -8.98 14.00
N ALA A 174 16.63 -8.24 15.02
CA ALA A 174 16.19 -6.86 15.25
C ALA A 174 16.46 -5.95 14.06
N ARG A 175 17.61 -6.12 13.39
CA ARG A 175 17.96 -5.36 12.18
C ARG A 175 16.98 -5.61 11.04
N LEU A 176 16.63 -6.87 10.79
CA LEU A 176 15.64 -7.25 9.78
C LEU A 176 14.24 -6.72 10.15
N CYS A 177 13.80 -6.91 11.39
CA CYS A 177 12.50 -6.40 11.86
C CYS A 177 12.40 -4.88 11.76
N TRP A 178 13.48 -4.15 12.06
CA TRP A 178 13.54 -2.71 11.93
C TRP A 178 13.40 -2.27 10.46
N LEU A 179 14.13 -2.90 9.55
CA LEU A 179 14.04 -2.59 8.13
C LEU A 179 12.64 -2.88 7.58
N LEU A 180 12.06 -4.04 7.91
CA LEU A 180 10.68 -4.39 7.55
C LEU A 180 9.66 -3.41 8.16
N ALA A 181 9.91 -2.89 9.36
CA ALA A 181 9.07 -1.86 9.96
C ALA A 181 9.16 -0.51 9.22
N GLN A 182 10.30 -0.18 8.60
CA GLN A 182 10.41 1.00 7.71
C GLN A 182 9.59 0.79 6.44
N PHE A 183 9.63 -0.41 5.87
CA PHE A 183 8.77 -0.77 4.74
C PHE A 183 7.29 -0.71 5.11
N GLN A 184 6.91 -1.21 6.28
CA GLN A 184 5.54 -1.11 6.78
C GLN A 184 5.11 0.34 7.01
N TYR A 185 6.00 1.22 7.44
CA TYR A 185 5.68 2.65 7.61
C TYR A 185 5.22 3.28 6.29
N ALA A 186 5.88 2.94 5.18
CA ALA A 186 5.53 3.42 3.84
C ALA A 186 4.15 2.99 3.35
N TYR A 187 3.53 1.96 3.95
CA TYR A 187 2.19 1.53 3.53
C TYR A 187 1.10 2.59 3.81
N ARG A 188 1.30 3.44 4.83
CA ARG A 188 0.29 4.41 5.27
C ARG A 188 0.83 5.83 5.46
N ASN A 189 2.10 6.07 5.15
CA ASN A 189 2.77 7.33 5.42
C ASN A 189 3.70 7.71 4.26
N ASP A 190 3.98 9.00 4.14
CA ASP A 190 5.04 9.47 3.26
C ASP A 190 6.39 9.06 3.85
N ALA A 191 7.13 8.25 3.11
CA ALA A 191 8.36 7.65 3.56
C ALA A 191 9.57 7.99 2.67
N LEU A 192 9.41 8.78 1.60
CA LEU A 192 10.50 9.01 0.64
C LEU A 192 11.75 9.64 1.28
N GLU A 193 11.56 10.37 2.38
CA GLU A 193 12.64 11.00 3.13
C GLU A 193 13.24 10.14 4.24
N GLN A 194 12.74 8.92 4.45
CA GLN A 194 13.34 8.01 5.43
C GLN A 194 14.71 7.51 4.96
N PRO A 195 15.67 7.25 5.87
CA PRO A 195 17.02 6.84 5.52
C PRO A 195 17.10 5.65 4.55
N ALA A 196 16.29 4.60 4.78
CA ALA A 196 16.28 3.42 3.91
C ALA A 196 15.81 3.73 2.48
N PHE A 197 14.89 4.69 2.30
CA PHE A 197 14.32 5.00 0.99
C PHE A 197 15.12 6.04 0.20
N ARG A 198 15.87 6.92 0.89
CA ARG A 198 16.80 7.85 0.22
C ARG A 198 17.86 7.13 -0.61
N LEU A 199 18.25 5.94 -0.20
CA LEU A 199 19.22 5.11 -0.94
C LEU A 199 18.73 4.70 -2.33
N PHE A 200 17.42 4.71 -2.60
CA PHE A 200 16.86 4.38 -3.91
C PHE A 200 16.88 5.55 -4.91
N ARG A 201 17.23 6.78 -4.47
CA ARG A 201 17.31 7.96 -5.34
C ARG A 201 18.44 7.89 -6.38
N PRO A 202 19.69 7.59 -6.00
CA PRO A 202 20.79 7.50 -6.98
C PRO A 202 20.76 6.19 -7.79
N GLY A 203 20.03 5.15 -7.35
CA GLY A 203 20.01 3.84 -7.99
C GLY A 203 19.49 2.75 -7.04
N VAL A 204 19.61 1.48 -7.42
CA VAL A 204 19.25 0.35 -6.55
C VAL A 204 20.39 0.10 -5.54
N PRO A 205 20.15 0.24 -4.22
CA PRO A 205 21.18 -0.06 -3.23
C PRO A 205 21.39 -1.57 -3.09
N THR A 206 22.51 -1.95 -2.51
CA THR A 206 22.78 -3.33 -2.05
C THR A 206 21.98 -3.65 -0.79
N VAL A 207 21.87 -4.96 -0.49
CA VAL A 207 21.24 -5.44 0.75
C VAL A 207 22.00 -4.91 1.97
N GLU A 208 23.33 -4.90 1.90
CA GLU A 208 24.22 -4.46 2.97
C GLU A 208 24.06 -2.95 3.25
N GLU A 209 23.93 -2.11 2.22
CA GLU A 209 23.67 -0.68 2.38
C GLU A 209 22.32 -0.42 3.07
N LEU A 210 21.25 -1.15 2.69
CA LEU A 210 19.95 -1.03 3.36
C LEU A 210 20.04 -1.43 4.84
N LEU A 211 20.70 -2.54 5.14
CA LEU A 211 20.89 -3.03 6.51
C LEU A 211 21.75 -2.08 7.36
N ALA A 212 22.69 -1.37 6.74
CA ALA A 212 23.52 -0.36 7.40
C ALA A 212 22.75 0.90 7.82
N THR A 213 21.56 1.14 7.28
CA THR A 213 20.71 2.28 7.69
C THR A 213 20.11 2.14 9.09
N VAL A 214 20.22 0.96 9.71
CA VAL A 214 19.60 0.68 11.00
C VAL A 214 20.50 1.15 12.15
N PRO A 215 20.05 2.09 13.01
CA PRO A 215 20.88 2.63 14.09
C PRO A 215 21.22 1.56 15.15
N ASP A 216 22.47 1.49 15.59
CA ASP A 216 22.90 0.53 16.61
C ASP A 216 22.18 0.71 17.95
N THR A 217 21.88 1.95 18.34
CA THR A 217 21.12 2.26 19.57
C THR A 217 19.71 1.67 19.53
N ALA A 218 19.07 1.68 18.36
CA ALA A 218 17.77 1.05 18.16
C ALA A 218 17.87 -0.49 18.21
N LEU A 219 18.97 -1.06 17.74
CA LEU A 219 19.21 -2.51 17.84
C LEU A 219 19.40 -2.94 19.28
N ASP A 220 20.18 -2.19 20.08
CA ASP A 220 20.40 -2.48 21.50
C ASP A 220 19.07 -2.45 22.27
N GLU A 221 18.22 -1.46 21.99
CA GLU A 221 16.89 -1.37 22.57
C GLU A 221 15.99 -2.54 22.16
N MET A 222 15.94 -2.89 20.86
CA MET A 222 15.16 -4.02 20.36
C MET A 222 15.60 -5.35 20.97
N VAL A 223 16.91 -5.56 21.13
CA VAL A 223 17.48 -6.74 21.79
C VAL A 223 17.09 -6.77 23.26
N ALA A 224 17.14 -5.63 23.95
CA ALA A 224 16.69 -5.54 25.34
C ALA A 224 15.19 -5.85 25.49
N ILE A 225 14.34 -5.36 24.58
CA ILE A 225 12.91 -5.70 24.55
C ILE A 225 12.71 -7.20 24.27
N ALA A 226 13.42 -7.79 23.31
CA ALA A 226 13.30 -9.22 23.03
C ALA A 226 13.69 -10.07 24.26
N ARG A 227 14.75 -9.68 24.98
CA ARG A 227 15.18 -10.36 26.23
C ARG A 227 14.13 -10.33 27.33
N GLN A 228 13.20 -9.37 27.34
CA GLN A 228 12.09 -9.35 28.29
C GLN A 228 11.23 -10.61 28.18
N LEU A 229 11.09 -11.21 26.99
CA LEU A 229 10.30 -12.43 26.79
C LEU A 229 10.80 -13.60 27.66
N ASP A 230 12.12 -13.77 27.78
CA ASP A 230 12.72 -14.83 28.57
C ASP A 230 12.82 -14.46 30.05
N SER A 231 13.30 -13.24 30.36
CA SER A 231 13.52 -12.81 31.74
C SER A 231 12.24 -12.77 32.58
N THR A 232 11.11 -12.46 31.94
CA THR A 232 9.79 -12.42 32.59
C THR A 232 8.99 -13.71 32.41
N ARG A 233 9.54 -14.70 31.69
CA ARG A 233 8.87 -15.93 31.28
C ARG A 233 7.64 -15.72 30.38
N ALA A 234 7.46 -14.53 29.80
CA ALA A 234 6.36 -14.28 28.87
C ALA A 234 6.39 -15.23 27.66
N LEU A 235 7.56 -15.63 27.15
CA LEU A 235 7.63 -16.63 26.07
C LEU A 235 7.11 -18.00 26.50
N ALA A 236 7.42 -18.43 27.72
CA ALA A 236 6.89 -19.69 28.26
C ALA A 236 5.36 -19.64 28.38
N GLU A 237 4.79 -18.53 28.85
CA GLU A 237 3.33 -18.35 28.93
C GLU A 237 2.68 -18.29 27.54
N LEU A 238 3.27 -17.60 26.57
CA LEU A 238 2.78 -17.60 25.18
C LEU A 238 2.81 -19.01 24.56
N THR A 239 3.86 -19.78 24.85
CA THR A 239 4.02 -21.17 24.37
C THR A 239 2.98 -22.09 25.00
N LYS A 240 2.72 -21.93 26.29
CA LYS A 240 1.66 -22.65 27.01
C LYS A 240 0.27 -22.33 26.47
N LEU A 241 -0.02 -21.06 26.19
CA LEU A 241 -1.28 -20.66 25.55
C LEU A 241 -1.47 -21.28 24.16
N ALA A 242 -0.37 -21.58 23.47
CA ALA A 242 -0.37 -22.31 22.19
C ALA A 242 -0.41 -23.85 22.35
N GLY A 243 -0.60 -24.37 23.57
CA GLY A 243 -0.66 -25.81 23.82
C GLY A 243 0.70 -26.52 23.82
N ASP A 244 1.78 -25.81 24.16
CA ASP A 244 3.15 -26.35 24.27
C ASP A 244 3.61 -27.12 23.02
N PRO A 245 3.55 -26.51 21.82
CA PRO A 245 3.93 -27.18 20.59
C PRO A 245 5.43 -27.55 20.62
N PRO A 246 5.85 -28.61 19.90
CA PRO A 246 7.25 -28.98 19.82
C PRO A 246 8.12 -27.83 19.31
N PRO A 247 9.39 -27.72 19.74
CA PRO A 247 10.24 -26.60 19.35
C PRO A 247 10.38 -26.42 17.84
N GLY A 248 10.31 -25.18 17.38
CA GLY A 248 10.38 -24.83 15.96
C GLY A 248 9.05 -24.98 15.20
N ARG A 249 7.99 -25.49 15.84
CA ARG A 249 6.63 -25.42 15.29
C ARG A 249 6.02 -24.05 15.55
N PRO A 250 5.20 -23.52 14.61
CA PRO A 250 4.44 -22.30 14.85
C PRO A 250 3.61 -22.38 16.13
N LEU A 251 3.54 -21.27 16.86
CA LEU A 251 2.68 -21.13 18.04
C LEU A 251 1.23 -20.79 17.66
N GLY A 252 1.00 -20.41 16.39
CA GLY A 252 -0.32 -20.10 15.86
C GLY A 252 -0.26 -19.21 14.62
N ILE A 253 -1.09 -18.18 14.58
CA ILE A 253 -1.26 -17.27 13.44
C ILE A 253 -0.83 -15.86 13.83
N ALA A 254 0.05 -15.26 13.03
CA ALA A 254 0.43 -13.86 13.18
C ALA A 254 -0.39 -12.98 12.25
N GLY A 255 -0.94 -11.88 12.77
CA GLY A 255 -1.73 -10.95 11.97
C GLY A 255 -3.05 -11.55 11.47
N PRO A 256 -3.94 -12.03 12.37
CA PRO A 256 -5.27 -12.50 11.99
C PRO A 256 -6.07 -11.39 11.30
N ILE A 257 -7.03 -11.82 10.49
CA ILE A 257 -7.91 -10.95 9.72
C ILE A 257 -9.30 -11.01 10.32
N PHE A 258 -9.82 -9.86 10.76
CA PHE A 258 -11.20 -9.71 11.19
C PHE A 258 -11.93 -8.81 10.21
N LEU A 259 -13.08 -9.29 9.71
CA LEU A 259 -13.87 -8.63 8.66
C LEU A 259 -13.02 -8.28 7.42
N ASP A 260 -12.62 -7.01 7.29
CA ASP A 260 -11.90 -6.44 6.16
C ASP A 260 -10.52 -5.88 6.55
N HIS A 261 -9.98 -6.27 7.71
CA HIS A 261 -8.74 -5.72 8.25
C HIS A 261 -7.80 -6.79 8.80
N ARG A 262 -6.52 -6.65 8.45
CA ARG A 262 -5.43 -7.42 9.07
C ARG A 262 -4.91 -6.70 10.30
N HIS A 263 -4.74 -7.44 11.39
CA HIS A 263 -4.25 -6.92 12.66
C HIS A 263 -2.77 -7.28 12.88
N ASP A 264 -1.85 -6.58 12.22
CA ASP A 264 -0.40 -6.93 12.21
C ASP A 264 0.27 -7.03 13.59
N SER A 265 -0.30 -6.39 14.62
CA SER A 265 0.20 -6.43 16.01
C SER A 265 -0.49 -7.48 16.88
N ASP A 266 -1.43 -8.25 16.32
CA ASP A 266 -2.20 -9.27 17.03
C ASP A 266 -1.61 -10.66 16.73
N LEU A 267 -1.53 -11.47 17.77
CA LEU A 267 -1.08 -12.85 17.73
C LEU A 267 -2.25 -13.74 18.11
N LEU A 268 -2.51 -14.78 17.32
CA LEU A 268 -3.43 -15.82 17.67
C LEU A 268 -2.62 -17.07 18.06
N LEU A 269 -2.73 -17.49 19.32
CA LEU A 269 -2.06 -18.68 19.83
C LEU A 269 -3.07 -19.82 19.85
N ALA A 270 -2.83 -20.88 19.08
CA ALA A 270 -3.79 -21.95 18.88
C ALA A 270 -3.66 -23.01 20.00
N GLY A 271 -4.47 -22.87 21.06
CA GLY A 271 -4.50 -23.79 22.19
C GLY A 271 -5.47 -24.96 22.00
N PRO A 272 -5.40 -25.98 22.87
CA PRO A 272 -6.23 -27.18 22.78
C PRO A 272 -7.73 -26.90 22.98
N ASP A 273 -8.07 -25.93 23.85
CA ASP A 273 -9.45 -25.58 24.20
C ASP A 273 -9.98 -24.36 23.43
N GLY A 274 -9.24 -23.92 22.42
CA GLY A 274 -9.48 -22.69 21.66
C GLY A 274 -8.28 -21.75 21.69
N SER A 275 -8.38 -20.67 20.92
CA SER A 275 -7.27 -19.75 20.70
C SER A 275 -7.24 -18.60 21.70
N ALA A 276 -6.02 -18.11 21.96
CA ALA A 276 -5.78 -16.85 22.66
C ALA A 276 -5.39 -15.75 21.67
N LEU A 277 -6.19 -14.68 21.59
CA LEU A 277 -5.87 -13.47 20.82
C LEU A 277 -5.11 -12.48 21.70
N VAL A 278 -3.83 -12.26 21.42
CA VAL A 278 -2.95 -11.37 22.20
C VAL A 278 -2.54 -10.16 21.36
N HIS A 279 -2.89 -8.97 21.83
CA HIS A 279 -2.44 -7.71 21.21
C HIS A 279 -1.09 -7.27 21.82
N VAL A 280 -0.13 -6.95 20.96
CA VAL A 280 1.23 -6.55 21.36
C VAL A 280 1.39 -5.03 21.39
N HIS A 281 1.92 -4.51 22.50
CA HIS A 281 2.27 -3.10 22.66
C HIS A 281 3.70 -2.91 23.14
N ALA A 282 4.39 -1.91 22.57
CA ALA A 282 5.67 -1.40 23.08
C ALA A 282 5.50 -0.07 23.84
N ALA A 283 4.37 0.12 24.52
CA ALA A 283 4.09 1.35 25.28
C ALA A 283 4.84 1.37 26.62
N ILE A 284 5.51 2.50 26.94
CA ILE A 284 6.03 2.74 28.30
C ILE A 284 4.91 3.20 29.23
N ALA A 285 4.14 4.19 28.79
CA ALA A 285 3.05 4.74 29.59
C ALA A 285 1.76 3.92 29.41
N THR A 286 1.37 3.24 30.48
CA THR A 286 0.20 2.36 30.56
C THR A 286 -0.91 2.92 31.46
N ASN A 287 -0.66 4.07 32.08
CA ASN A 287 -1.59 4.79 32.96
C ASN A 287 -2.53 5.76 32.21
N LYS A 288 -2.55 5.71 30.88
CA LYS A 288 -3.43 6.54 30.05
C LYS A 288 -4.75 5.81 29.85
N THR A 289 -5.67 6.00 30.77
CA THR A 289 -6.96 5.30 30.88
C THR A 289 -7.74 5.20 29.57
N ALA A 290 -7.89 6.31 28.83
CA ALA A 290 -8.60 6.30 27.55
C ALA A 290 -7.96 5.34 26.52
N ARG A 291 -6.63 5.24 26.51
CA ARG A 291 -5.89 4.34 25.62
C ARG A 291 -6.03 2.88 26.07
N SER A 292 -5.89 2.62 27.37
CA SER A 292 -6.05 1.29 27.95
C SER A 292 -7.46 0.73 27.74
N ARG A 293 -8.47 1.58 27.87
CA ARG A 293 -9.87 1.24 27.57
C ARG A 293 -10.05 0.83 26.11
N GLN A 294 -9.46 1.60 25.18
CA GLN A 294 -9.53 1.29 23.76
C GLN A 294 -8.94 -0.09 23.43
N TRP A 295 -7.85 -0.48 24.09
CA TRP A 295 -7.24 -1.79 23.89
C TRP A 295 -8.18 -2.93 24.29
N LEU A 296 -8.90 -2.77 25.42
CA LEU A 296 -9.89 -3.74 25.88
C LEU A 296 -11.06 -3.86 24.90
N TRP A 297 -11.57 -2.73 24.39
CA TRP A 297 -12.64 -2.70 23.40
C TRP A 297 -12.24 -3.39 22.09
N ASN A 298 -11.01 -3.15 21.63
CA ASN A 298 -10.52 -3.78 20.41
C ASN A 298 -10.41 -5.30 20.56
N LEU A 299 -9.87 -5.79 21.69
CA LEU A 299 -9.73 -7.22 21.93
C LEU A 299 -11.10 -7.92 21.98
N LEU A 300 -12.04 -7.37 22.75
CA LEU A 300 -13.38 -7.94 22.85
C LEU A 300 -14.13 -7.84 21.51
N GLY A 301 -14.00 -6.70 20.82
CA GLY A 301 -14.56 -6.48 19.50
C GLY A 301 -14.05 -7.51 18.48
N CYS A 302 -12.73 -7.71 18.39
CA CYS A 302 -12.16 -8.73 17.50
C CYS A 302 -12.65 -10.14 17.84
N ALA A 303 -12.69 -10.51 19.12
CA ALA A 303 -13.19 -11.82 19.55
C ALA A 303 -14.67 -12.02 19.17
N TRP A 304 -15.50 -10.98 19.32
CA TRP A 304 -16.91 -11.05 18.92
C TRP A 304 -17.12 -11.02 17.42
N LEU A 305 -16.22 -10.40 16.65
CA LEU A 305 -16.28 -10.34 15.19
C LEU A 305 -15.77 -11.62 14.50
N ASP A 306 -15.21 -12.59 15.23
CA ASP A 306 -14.99 -13.96 14.78
C ASP A 306 -16.32 -14.74 14.70
N ALA A 307 -17.27 -14.23 13.91
CA ALA A 307 -18.65 -14.73 13.88
C ALA A 307 -18.77 -16.14 13.31
N SER A 308 -17.89 -16.52 12.39
CA SER A 308 -17.82 -17.89 11.85
C SER A 308 -17.02 -18.84 12.74
N ASP A 309 -16.54 -18.39 13.91
CA ASP A 309 -15.65 -19.14 14.80
C ASP A 309 -14.40 -19.69 14.08
N ALA A 310 -13.89 -18.94 13.10
CA ALA A 310 -12.80 -19.36 12.22
C ALA A 310 -11.44 -19.36 12.95
N TYR A 311 -11.33 -18.58 14.03
CA TYR A 311 -10.15 -18.55 14.89
C TYR A 311 -10.40 -19.18 16.26
N ARG A 312 -11.65 -19.54 16.60
CA ARG A 312 -12.04 -20.17 17.87
C ARG A 312 -11.54 -19.41 19.09
N ILE A 313 -11.69 -18.09 19.10
CA ILE A 313 -11.14 -17.23 20.16
C ILE A 313 -11.90 -17.45 21.46
N ARG A 314 -11.19 -17.87 22.51
CA ARG A 314 -11.74 -18.09 23.86
C ARG A 314 -11.02 -17.28 24.94
N THR A 315 -9.78 -16.88 24.66
CA THR A 315 -8.99 -16.03 25.53
C THR A 315 -8.54 -14.78 24.76
N VAL A 316 -8.49 -13.64 25.43
CA VAL A 316 -7.89 -12.41 24.91
C VAL A 316 -6.80 -11.92 25.85
N GLY A 317 -5.82 -11.18 25.34
CA GLY A 317 -4.73 -10.69 26.16
C GLY A 317 -3.99 -9.47 25.63
N LEU A 318 -3.26 -8.82 26.52
CA LEU A 318 -2.36 -7.72 26.24
C LEU A 318 -0.94 -8.13 26.61
N TYR A 319 0.00 -7.97 25.68
CA TYR A 319 1.42 -8.11 25.95
C TYR A 319 2.13 -6.76 25.85
N PHE A 320 2.68 -6.30 26.97
CA PHE A 320 3.46 -5.07 27.05
C PHE A 320 4.95 -5.39 26.92
N ALA A 321 5.44 -5.43 25.69
CA ALA A 321 6.78 -5.92 25.35
C ALA A 321 7.92 -5.23 26.11
N ARG A 322 7.83 -3.92 26.32
CA ARG A 322 8.85 -3.18 27.09
C ARG A 322 8.90 -3.59 28.56
N HIS A 323 7.78 -4.01 29.12
CA HIS A 323 7.62 -4.42 30.51
C HIS A 323 7.76 -5.94 30.69
N GLY A 324 7.74 -6.71 29.60
CA GLY A 324 7.64 -8.17 29.63
C GLY A 324 6.34 -8.67 30.29
N GLU A 325 5.28 -7.87 30.31
CA GLU A 325 4.08 -8.19 31.08
C GLU A 325 2.96 -8.70 30.15
N LEU A 326 2.56 -9.96 30.34
CA LEU A 326 1.41 -10.57 29.68
C LEU A 326 0.22 -10.64 30.65
N MET A 327 -0.94 -10.16 30.18
CA MET A 327 -2.21 -10.25 30.88
C MET A 327 -3.23 -10.90 29.97
N THR A 328 -3.96 -11.89 30.48
CA THR A 328 -4.97 -12.62 29.73
C THR A 328 -6.28 -12.73 30.51
N TRP A 329 -7.37 -12.85 29.76
CA TRP A 329 -8.72 -13.02 30.27
C TRP A 329 -9.49 -13.97 29.37
N PRO A 330 -10.30 -14.91 29.92
CA PRO A 330 -11.36 -15.54 29.16
C PRO A 330 -12.27 -14.46 28.55
N VAL A 331 -12.67 -14.61 27.29
CA VAL A 331 -13.52 -13.64 26.58
C VAL A 331 -14.80 -13.36 27.36
N ASP A 332 -15.43 -14.42 27.84
CA ASP A 332 -16.65 -14.39 28.63
C ASP A 332 -16.48 -13.58 29.93
N ALA A 333 -15.41 -13.84 30.68
CA ALA A 333 -15.14 -13.14 31.92
C ALA A 333 -14.83 -11.65 31.70
N LEU A 334 -14.12 -11.31 30.61
CA LEU A 334 -13.87 -9.92 30.24
C LEU A 334 -15.17 -9.21 29.84
N ALA A 335 -16.01 -9.86 29.05
CA ALA A 335 -17.31 -9.34 28.63
C ALA A 335 -18.20 -9.05 29.83
N ASP A 336 -18.37 -10.03 30.73
CA ASP A 336 -19.22 -9.92 31.91
C ASP A 336 -18.75 -8.78 32.82
N GLN A 337 -17.43 -8.61 32.97
CA GLN A 337 -16.87 -7.50 33.74
C GLN A 337 -17.17 -6.14 33.10
N LEU A 338 -17.07 -6.00 31.77
CA LEU A 338 -17.27 -4.74 31.06
C LEU A 338 -18.75 -4.34 30.92
N LEU A 339 -19.65 -5.32 30.75
CA LEU A 339 -21.08 -5.13 30.47
C LEU A 339 -21.91 -4.74 31.68
N ALA A 340 -21.34 -4.70 32.88
CA ALA A 340 -22.03 -4.27 34.10
C ALA A 340 -23.33 -5.06 34.41
N GLY A 341 -23.44 -6.31 33.97
CA GLY A 341 -24.62 -7.15 34.13
C GLY A 341 -25.63 -7.10 32.98
N ALA A 342 -25.34 -6.36 31.89
CA ALA A 342 -26.12 -6.45 30.66
C ALA A 342 -25.97 -7.84 30.00
N ASP A 343 -27.00 -8.27 29.27
CA ASP A 343 -26.99 -9.56 28.58
C ASP A 343 -25.92 -9.61 27.48
N ARG A 344 -25.00 -10.57 27.63
CA ARG A 344 -23.86 -10.74 26.74
C ARG A 344 -24.26 -11.13 25.33
N GLY A 345 -25.26 -12.01 25.19
CA GLY A 345 -25.73 -12.48 23.87
C GLY A 345 -26.30 -11.33 23.05
N THR A 346 -27.13 -10.51 23.67
CA THR A 346 -27.71 -9.30 23.07
C THR A 346 -26.63 -8.29 22.72
N ALA A 347 -25.70 -7.99 23.63
CA ALA A 347 -24.61 -7.04 23.36
C ALA A 347 -23.71 -7.50 22.20
N GLN A 348 -23.39 -8.80 22.14
CA GLN A 348 -22.62 -9.38 21.05
C GLN A 348 -23.37 -9.29 19.71
N ALA A 349 -24.68 -9.59 19.70
CA ALA A 349 -25.52 -9.49 18.52
C ALA A 349 -25.63 -8.04 18.01
N ASP A 350 -25.83 -7.07 18.91
CA ASP A 350 -25.89 -5.64 18.60
C ASP A 350 -24.58 -5.17 17.93
N LEU A 351 -23.42 -5.49 18.50
CA LEU A 351 -22.13 -5.10 17.95
C LEU A 351 -21.89 -5.72 16.55
N ARG A 352 -22.28 -6.98 16.35
CA ARG A 352 -22.18 -7.66 15.05
C ARG A 352 -23.07 -7.00 14.00
N ALA A 353 -24.34 -6.74 14.34
CA ALA A 353 -25.27 -6.06 13.44
C ALA A 353 -24.77 -4.66 13.03
N LEU A 354 -24.20 -3.92 13.99
CA LEU A 354 -23.57 -2.63 13.71
C LEU A 354 -22.37 -2.76 12.76
N ALA A 355 -21.48 -3.72 13.02
CA ALA A 355 -20.33 -3.97 12.16
C ALA A 355 -20.72 -4.41 10.73
N ASP A 356 -21.74 -5.26 10.59
CA ASP A 356 -22.26 -5.71 9.29
C ASP A 356 -22.89 -4.56 8.48
N ARG A 357 -23.62 -3.65 9.15
CA ARG A 357 -24.13 -2.42 8.52
C ARG A 357 -22.98 -1.55 8.01
N LEU A 358 -21.99 -1.27 8.86
CA LEU A 358 -20.81 -0.47 8.49
C LEU A 358 -20.01 -1.09 7.35
N ARG A 359 -19.91 -2.43 7.31
CA ARG A 359 -19.29 -3.16 6.20
C ARG A 359 -20.05 -2.88 4.90
N SER A 360 -21.37 -3.07 4.92
CA SER A 360 -22.23 -2.89 3.76
C SER A 360 -22.16 -1.46 3.21
N GLU A 361 -22.15 -0.45 4.07
CA GLU A 361 -21.97 0.95 3.70
C GLU A 361 -20.59 1.21 3.07
N ASN A 362 -19.53 0.62 3.62
CA ASN A 362 -18.18 0.74 3.06
C ASN A 362 -18.06 0.07 1.68
N ASP A 363 -18.70 -1.09 1.49
CA ASP A 363 -18.70 -1.80 0.21
C ASP A 363 -19.45 -1.00 -0.87
N GLN A 364 -20.60 -0.42 -0.53
CA GLN A 364 -21.32 0.51 -1.41
C GLN A 364 -20.45 1.72 -1.81
N ARG A 365 -19.77 2.35 -0.84
CA ARG A 365 -18.86 3.47 -1.13
C ARG A 365 -17.67 3.07 -2.01
N ARG A 366 -17.15 1.84 -1.87
CA ARG A 366 -16.07 1.33 -2.71
C ARG A 366 -16.56 1.09 -4.14
N ALA A 367 -17.71 0.44 -4.30
CA ALA A 367 -18.32 0.20 -5.60
C ALA A 367 -18.60 1.50 -6.35
N GLU A 368 -19.13 2.51 -5.65
CA GLU A 368 -19.39 3.84 -6.25
C GLU A 368 -18.11 4.53 -6.71
N ARG A 369 -17.05 4.51 -5.87
CA ARG A 369 -15.74 5.08 -6.26
C ARG A 369 -15.13 4.37 -7.47
N GLU A 370 -15.33 3.06 -7.59
CA GLU A 370 -14.85 2.29 -8.72
C GLU A 370 -15.61 2.58 -10.01
N ARG A 371 -16.94 2.76 -9.92
CA ARG A 371 -17.77 3.26 -11.03
C ARG A 371 -17.29 4.63 -11.52
N LEU A 372 -17.17 5.60 -10.61
CA LEU A 372 -16.71 6.95 -10.93
C LEU A 372 -15.30 6.95 -11.55
N ARG A 373 -14.39 6.09 -11.06
CA ARG A 373 -13.04 5.94 -11.66
C ARG A 373 -13.08 5.33 -13.05
N THR A 374 -13.95 4.35 -13.27
CA THR A 374 -14.13 3.71 -14.59
C THR A 374 -14.69 4.72 -15.58
N GLU A 375 -15.70 5.49 -15.19
CA GLU A 375 -16.27 6.58 -15.99
C GLU A 375 -15.23 7.67 -16.29
N GLN A 376 -14.43 8.07 -15.29
CA GLN A 376 -13.32 9.02 -15.50
C GLN A 376 -12.26 8.48 -16.47
N ARG A 377 -11.89 7.20 -16.39
CA ARG A 377 -10.96 6.58 -17.34
C ARG A 377 -11.52 6.49 -18.75
N GLN A 378 -12.81 6.21 -18.89
CA GLN A 378 -13.50 6.21 -20.18
C GLN A 378 -13.58 7.62 -20.78
N SER A 379 -13.80 8.63 -19.95
CA SER A 379 -13.83 10.05 -20.35
C SER A 379 -12.43 10.61 -20.65
N ALA A 380 -11.40 10.11 -19.96
CA ALA A 380 -9.99 10.50 -20.15
C ALA A 380 -9.22 9.66 -21.18
N ALA A 381 -9.88 8.71 -21.87
CA ALA A 381 -9.29 8.08 -23.04
C ALA A 381 -8.93 9.19 -24.04
N ALA A 382 -7.66 9.24 -24.47
CA ALA A 382 -7.21 10.21 -25.45
C ALA A 382 -8.17 10.21 -26.64
N PRO A 383 -8.50 11.38 -27.21
CA PRO A 383 -9.37 11.43 -28.37
C PRO A 383 -8.77 10.55 -29.45
N ALA A 384 -9.56 9.61 -29.96
CA ALA A 384 -9.10 8.63 -30.94
C ALA A 384 -8.53 9.29 -32.21
N VAL A 385 -8.89 10.57 -32.45
CA VAL A 385 -8.49 11.36 -33.60
C VAL A 385 -8.10 12.78 -33.19
N ALA A 386 -6.94 13.24 -33.68
CA ALA A 386 -6.48 14.63 -33.64
C ALA A 386 -6.30 15.17 -35.06
N VAL A 387 -6.40 16.48 -35.24
CA VAL A 387 -6.25 17.16 -36.54
C VAL A 387 -5.19 18.25 -36.44
N HIS A 388 -4.32 18.32 -37.45
CA HIS A 388 -3.22 19.29 -37.52
C HIS A 388 -3.14 19.95 -38.89
N ALA A 389 -2.73 21.22 -38.89
CA ALA A 389 -2.63 22.05 -40.08
C ALA A 389 -1.17 22.20 -40.52
N LEU A 390 -0.90 21.84 -41.76
CA LEU A 390 0.29 22.23 -42.48
C LEU A 390 0.02 23.54 -43.20
N ILE A 391 0.63 24.62 -42.71
CA ILE A 391 0.50 25.96 -43.28
C ILE A 391 1.88 26.38 -43.79
N THR A 392 1.95 26.83 -45.05
CA THR A 392 3.19 27.29 -45.67
C THR A 392 3.11 28.77 -46.08
N ASP A 393 4.24 29.48 -46.08
CA ASP A 393 4.33 30.90 -46.47
C ASP A 393 4.43 31.11 -47.99
N GLY A 394 4.27 30.05 -48.79
CA GLY A 394 4.47 30.05 -50.24
C GLY A 394 5.94 30.09 -50.70
N ARG A 395 6.90 30.29 -49.77
CA ARG A 395 8.35 30.20 -50.01
C ARG A 395 8.95 28.91 -49.44
N GLY A 396 8.12 28.04 -48.88
CA GLY A 396 8.49 26.72 -48.38
C GLY A 396 8.82 26.68 -46.88
N LEU A 397 8.54 27.75 -46.13
CA LEU A 397 8.59 27.71 -44.66
C LEU A 397 7.28 27.14 -44.12
N VAL A 398 7.37 26.33 -43.06
CA VAL A 398 6.21 25.73 -42.38
C VAL A 398 5.94 26.46 -41.07
N LEU A 399 4.68 26.78 -40.82
CA LEU A 399 4.23 27.37 -39.56
C LEU A 399 4.19 26.30 -38.45
N THR A 400 4.86 26.56 -37.33
CA THR A 400 4.89 25.69 -36.15
C THR A 400 4.37 26.45 -34.93
N ALA A 401 3.71 25.75 -34.00
CA ALA A 401 3.29 26.29 -32.71
C ALA A 401 3.87 25.40 -31.59
N GLY A 402 4.84 25.93 -30.84
CA GLY A 402 5.64 25.12 -29.92
C GLY A 402 6.46 24.05 -30.66
N ASP A 403 6.33 22.80 -30.22
CA ASP A 403 6.99 21.61 -30.78
C ASP A 403 6.08 20.75 -31.69
N ALA A 404 4.96 21.32 -32.16
CA ALA A 404 3.98 20.65 -33.00
C ALA A 404 3.52 21.49 -34.19
N LEU A 405 2.85 20.83 -35.15
CA LEU A 405 2.01 21.53 -36.13
C LEU A 405 0.75 22.06 -35.42
N PRO A 406 0.27 23.27 -35.74
CA PRO A 406 -0.96 23.82 -35.17
C PRO A 406 -2.13 22.84 -35.31
N GLY A 407 -2.83 22.56 -34.22
CA GLY A 407 -3.85 21.52 -34.24
C GLY A 407 -4.27 21.08 -32.87
N GLY A 408 -5.13 20.07 -32.83
CA GLY A 408 -5.69 19.58 -31.57
C GLY A 408 -6.73 18.49 -31.75
N PRO A 409 -7.39 18.10 -30.65
CA PRO A 409 -8.30 16.97 -30.64
C PRO A 409 -9.62 17.27 -31.34
N VAL A 410 -10.22 16.25 -31.96
CA VAL A 410 -11.58 16.32 -32.51
C VAL A 410 -12.58 16.01 -31.39
N ALA A 411 -13.55 16.90 -31.16
CA ALA A 411 -14.57 16.67 -30.15
C ALA A 411 -15.64 15.68 -30.66
N PRO A 412 -16.30 14.91 -29.78
CA PRO A 412 -17.41 14.04 -30.19
C PRO A 412 -18.52 14.82 -30.92
N GLY A 413 -18.90 14.38 -32.11
CA GLY A 413 -19.93 15.01 -32.94
C GLY A 413 -19.44 16.20 -33.79
N GLU A 414 -18.16 16.54 -33.72
CA GLU A 414 -17.55 17.59 -34.54
C GLU A 414 -16.95 17.02 -35.84
N THR A 415 -17.08 17.77 -36.94
CA THR A 415 -16.40 17.45 -38.20
C THR A 415 -14.90 17.75 -38.11
N VAL A 416 -14.06 16.96 -38.79
CA VAL A 416 -12.59 17.12 -38.74
C VAL A 416 -12.12 18.50 -39.20
N GLU A 417 -12.79 19.10 -40.19
CA GLU A 417 -12.48 20.43 -40.71
C GLU A 417 -12.82 21.53 -39.70
N ALA A 418 -13.97 21.42 -39.01
CA ALA A 418 -14.35 22.36 -37.95
C ALA A 418 -13.39 22.29 -36.77
N ALA A 419 -12.98 21.08 -36.38
CA ALA A 419 -11.99 20.86 -35.34
C ALA A 419 -10.64 21.50 -35.72
N LEU A 420 -10.21 21.35 -36.98
CA LEU A 420 -8.97 21.94 -37.49
C LEU A 420 -9.00 23.46 -37.39
N CYS A 421 -10.04 24.11 -37.91
CA CYS A 421 -10.20 25.56 -37.86
C CYS A 421 -10.22 26.07 -36.41
N ARG A 422 -10.99 25.43 -35.51
CA ARG A 422 -11.05 25.79 -34.10
C ARG A 422 -9.69 25.66 -33.41
N SER A 423 -9.02 24.52 -33.61
CA SER A 423 -7.75 24.25 -32.93
C SER A 423 -6.63 25.16 -33.42
N VAL A 424 -6.54 25.44 -34.72
CA VAL A 424 -5.57 26.40 -35.25
C VAL A 424 -5.82 27.80 -34.68
N ALA A 425 -7.07 28.26 -34.68
CA ALA A 425 -7.41 29.57 -34.11
C ALA A 425 -7.08 29.66 -32.62
N ALA A 426 -7.38 28.60 -31.84
CA ALA A 426 -7.09 28.56 -30.42
C ALA A 426 -5.58 28.55 -30.10
N THR A 427 -4.78 27.83 -30.90
CA THR A 427 -3.34 27.67 -30.65
C THR A 427 -2.51 28.81 -31.22
N THR A 428 -2.97 29.47 -32.29
CA THR A 428 -2.14 30.42 -33.06
C THR A 428 -2.76 31.80 -33.26
N GLY A 429 -4.06 31.99 -32.95
CA GLY A 429 -4.80 33.21 -33.27
C GLY A 429 -5.16 33.37 -34.75
N LEU A 430 -4.78 32.41 -35.62
CA LEU A 430 -5.04 32.46 -37.05
C LEU A 430 -6.36 31.78 -37.44
N GLU A 431 -7.10 32.41 -38.35
CA GLU A 431 -8.23 31.78 -39.03
C GLU A 431 -7.73 31.12 -40.31
N VAL A 432 -8.15 29.87 -40.54
CA VAL A 432 -7.71 29.08 -41.69
C VAL A 432 -8.88 28.44 -42.42
N ALA A 433 -8.72 28.24 -43.72
CA ALA A 433 -9.52 27.32 -44.52
C ALA A 433 -8.80 25.98 -44.64
N ALA A 434 -9.49 24.90 -44.24
CA ALA A 434 -9.01 23.53 -44.42
C ALA A 434 -8.90 23.19 -45.91
N GLY A 435 -7.76 22.65 -46.31
CA GLY A 435 -7.46 22.12 -47.63
C GLY A 435 -7.50 20.58 -47.64
N PRO A 436 -6.86 19.94 -48.63
CA PRO A 436 -6.84 18.47 -48.71
C PRO A 436 -6.09 17.83 -47.53
N LEU A 437 -6.51 16.62 -47.16
CA LEU A 437 -5.78 15.75 -46.24
C LEU A 437 -4.44 15.36 -46.88
N THR A 438 -3.34 15.63 -46.19
CA THR A 438 -1.97 15.36 -46.65
C THR A 438 -1.38 14.09 -46.05
N GLY A 439 -1.91 13.58 -44.93
CA GLY A 439 -1.44 12.32 -44.35
C GLY A 439 -2.22 11.88 -43.11
N VAL A 440 -2.12 10.59 -42.78
CA VAL A 440 -2.67 9.98 -41.56
C VAL A 440 -1.55 9.30 -40.78
N TYR A 441 -1.38 9.67 -39.51
CA TYR A 441 -0.26 9.23 -38.69
C TYR A 441 -0.77 8.65 -37.38
N HIS A 442 -0.22 7.51 -36.97
CA HIS A 442 -0.42 6.99 -35.62
C HIS A 442 0.70 7.50 -34.71
N ASP A 443 0.34 8.30 -33.70
CA ASP A 443 1.29 8.71 -32.67
C ASP A 443 1.36 7.64 -31.58
N ALA A 444 2.41 6.82 -31.64
CA ALA A 444 2.62 5.74 -30.68
C ALA A 444 2.77 6.21 -29.21
N ARG A 445 3.07 7.50 -28.96
CA ARG A 445 3.17 8.05 -27.60
C ARG A 445 1.82 8.36 -26.98
N SER A 446 0.90 8.94 -27.76
CA SER A 446 -0.45 9.30 -27.29
C SER A 446 -1.52 8.25 -27.62
N GLY A 447 -1.23 7.32 -28.54
CA GLY A 447 -2.19 6.36 -29.11
C GLY A 447 -3.22 7.01 -30.03
N ALA A 448 -3.08 8.30 -30.35
CA ALA A 448 -4.02 9.03 -31.18
C ALA A 448 -3.69 8.88 -32.67
N VAL A 449 -4.73 8.94 -33.51
CA VAL A 449 -4.59 9.08 -34.96
C VAL A 449 -4.56 10.57 -35.32
N ALA A 450 -3.43 11.08 -35.77
CA ALA A 450 -3.27 12.45 -36.24
C ALA A 450 -3.56 12.54 -37.75
N LEU A 451 -4.58 13.32 -38.11
CA LEU A 451 -4.91 13.70 -39.48
C LEU A 451 -4.25 15.04 -39.80
N VAL A 452 -3.40 15.10 -40.82
CA VAL A 452 -2.72 16.33 -41.21
C VAL A 452 -3.34 16.85 -42.49
N PHE A 453 -3.74 18.13 -42.49
CA PHE A 453 -4.37 18.80 -43.61
C PHE A 453 -3.49 19.95 -44.08
N GLU A 454 -3.44 20.19 -45.38
CA GLU A 454 -3.00 21.48 -45.90
C GLU A 454 -4.00 22.54 -45.43
N ALA A 455 -3.54 23.70 -44.99
CA ALA A 455 -4.43 24.78 -44.59
C ALA A 455 -3.89 26.13 -45.06
N ARG A 456 -4.80 27.02 -45.42
CA ARG A 456 -4.46 28.38 -45.86
C ARG A 456 -5.02 29.40 -44.88
N ILE A 457 -4.18 30.33 -44.47
CA ILE A 457 -4.59 31.47 -43.64
C ILE A 457 -5.60 32.31 -44.41
N THR A 458 -6.76 32.55 -43.80
CA THR A 458 -7.83 33.40 -44.33
C THR A 458 -8.04 34.67 -43.52
N GLY A 459 -7.51 34.72 -42.29
CA GLY A 459 -7.65 35.85 -41.38
C GLY A 459 -6.94 35.60 -40.04
N GLY A 460 -7.19 36.45 -39.05
CA GLY A 460 -6.60 36.37 -37.71
C GLY A 460 -5.23 37.04 -37.59
N GLU A 461 -4.76 37.16 -36.34
CA GLU A 461 -3.45 37.72 -35.99
C GLU A 461 -2.64 36.64 -35.28
N ALA A 462 -1.45 36.36 -35.82
CA ALA A 462 -0.62 35.28 -35.33
C ALA A 462 -0.02 35.59 -33.96
N ALA A 463 -0.20 34.69 -32.99
CA ALA A 463 0.43 34.74 -31.67
C ALA A 463 1.27 33.47 -31.44
N ASP A 464 2.49 33.64 -30.93
CA ASP A 464 3.41 32.56 -30.51
C ASP A 464 3.71 31.47 -31.57
N VAL A 465 3.62 31.84 -32.86
CA VAL A 465 3.98 30.97 -33.99
C VAL A 465 5.39 31.23 -34.47
N HIS A 466 5.95 30.26 -35.19
CA HIS A 466 7.21 30.45 -35.87
C HIS A 466 7.21 29.81 -37.25
N TRP A 467 7.89 30.46 -38.19
CA TRP A 467 8.14 29.92 -39.53
C TRP A 467 9.47 29.17 -39.53
N CYS A 468 9.44 27.90 -39.91
CA CYS A 468 10.58 27.00 -39.83
C CYS A 468 10.94 26.48 -41.23
N ALA A 469 12.24 26.49 -41.56
CA ALA A 469 12.69 25.95 -42.83
C ALA A 469 12.66 24.41 -42.78
N ARG A 470 12.42 23.79 -43.94
CA ARG A 470 12.31 22.33 -44.04
C ARG A 470 13.44 21.52 -43.36
N PRO A 471 14.73 21.90 -43.45
CA PRO A 471 15.82 21.18 -42.79
C PRO A 471 15.83 21.30 -41.26
N GLU A 472 15.16 22.32 -40.71
CA GLU A 472 15.14 22.63 -39.29
C GLU A 472 14.00 21.91 -38.54
N LEU A 473 13.00 21.39 -39.28
CA LEU A 473 11.81 20.74 -38.72
C LEU A 473 12.13 19.59 -37.76
N PRO A 474 13.08 18.67 -38.03
CA PRO A 474 13.39 17.57 -37.10
C PRO A 474 13.97 18.03 -35.75
N GLY A 475 14.60 19.20 -35.70
CA GLY A 475 15.12 19.78 -34.46
C GLY A 475 14.07 20.55 -33.65
N ARG A 476 12.87 20.74 -34.21
CA ARG A 476 11.85 21.61 -33.65
C ARG A 476 10.52 20.92 -33.38
N LEU A 477 10.13 20.00 -34.25
CA LEU A 477 8.89 19.27 -34.15
C LEU A 477 9.13 17.89 -33.54
N ALA A 478 8.14 17.35 -32.84
CA ALA A 478 8.11 15.93 -32.53
C ALA A 478 8.20 15.11 -33.85
N ALA A 479 8.88 13.96 -33.80
CA ALA A 479 9.22 13.14 -34.97
C ALA A 479 8.03 12.90 -35.92
N VAL A 480 6.84 12.59 -35.39
CA VAL A 480 5.60 12.39 -36.18
C VAL A 480 5.20 13.62 -37.00
N PHE A 481 5.36 14.82 -36.44
CA PHE A 481 5.00 16.07 -37.11
C PHE A 481 6.08 16.53 -38.09
N ALA A 482 7.36 16.24 -37.81
CA ALA A 482 8.44 16.47 -38.76
C ALA A 482 8.28 15.58 -40.01
N GLU A 483 7.98 14.28 -39.80
CA GLU A 483 7.71 13.33 -40.87
C GLU A 483 6.47 13.74 -41.68
N ALA A 484 5.38 14.12 -41.00
CA ALA A 484 4.17 14.58 -41.67
C ALA A 484 4.38 15.84 -42.52
N ALA A 485 5.18 16.79 -42.03
CA ALA A 485 5.52 17.99 -42.79
C ALA A 485 6.39 17.65 -44.01
N HIS A 486 7.37 16.75 -43.88
CA HIS A 486 8.21 16.33 -45.01
C HIS A 486 7.42 15.59 -46.08
N ASP A 487 6.58 14.62 -45.68
CA ASP A 487 5.70 13.88 -46.57
C ASP A 487 4.81 14.81 -47.42
N ALA A 488 4.19 15.78 -46.75
CA ALA A 488 3.29 16.70 -47.41
C ALA A 488 4.02 17.70 -48.34
N LEU A 489 5.27 18.07 -48.02
CA LEU A 489 6.11 18.91 -48.87
C LEU A 489 6.68 18.14 -50.08
N ASP A 490 6.87 16.82 -49.96
CA ASP A 490 7.37 15.95 -51.04
C ASP A 490 6.27 15.43 -51.97
N ALA A 491 5.04 15.33 -51.47
CA ALA A 491 3.94 14.73 -52.20
C ALA A 491 3.45 15.61 -53.37
N GLY A 492 3.87 15.27 -54.59
CA GLY A 492 3.16 15.61 -55.82
C GLY A 492 1.84 14.83 -55.95
N ARG A 493 0.82 15.15 -55.13
CA ARG A 493 -0.62 14.83 -55.25
C ARG A 493 -1.07 13.41 -55.70
N ALA A 494 -0.26 12.36 -55.64
CA ALA A 494 -0.66 11.04 -56.18
C ALA A 494 -1.25 10.07 -55.14
N ARG A 495 -0.84 10.09 -53.86
CA ARG A 495 -1.41 9.28 -52.75
C ARG A 495 -1.20 9.93 -51.39
N VAL A 496 -2.17 9.78 -50.48
CA VAL A 496 -2.08 10.20 -49.07
C VAL A 496 -1.34 9.10 -48.28
N PRO A 497 -0.18 9.40 -47.66
CA PRO A 497 0.55 8.44 -46.83
C PRO A 497 -0.23 8.08 -45.56
N VAL A 498 -0.12 6.81 -45.16
CA VAL A 498 -0.58 6.27 -43.87
C VAL A 498 0.64 5.64 -43.20
N ARG A 499 1.08 6.20 -42.08
CA ARG A 499 2.31 5.78 -41.40
C ARG A 499 2.10 5.58 -39.89
N GLU A 500 2.89 4.67 -39.34
CA GLU A 500 3.07 4.55 -37.90
C GLU A 500 4.34 5.31 -37.53
N ALA A 501 4.24 6.31 -36.64
CA ALA A 501 5.40 7.11 -36.27
C ALA A 501 6.41 6.22 -35.52
N ALA A 502 7.64 6.17 -36.01
CA ALA A 502 8.71 5.47 -35.30
C ALA A 502 8.94 6.13 -33.93
N LEU A 503 9.02 5.32 -32.88
CA LEU A 503 9.52 5.78 -31.60
C LEU A 503 10.96 6.31 -31.81
N PRO A 504 11.35 7.44 -31.20
CA PRO A 504 12.76 7.81 -31.20
C PRO A 504 13.58 6.65 -30.62
N ASP A 505 14.69 6.31 -31.27
CA ASP A 505 15.63 5.28 -30.79
C ASP A 505 16.01 5.62 -29.32
N PRO A 506 16.09 4.60 -28.44
CA PRO A 506 16.16 4.78 -26.99
C PRO A 506 17.37 5.58 -26.48
#